data_AF-A0A0Q6UDB2-F1
#
_entry.id   AF-A0A0Q6UDB2-F1
#
_cell.length_a   1.000
_cell.length_b   1.000
_cell.length_c   1.000
_cell.angle_alpha   90.00
_cell.angle_beta   90.00
_cell.angle_gamma   90.00
#
_symmetry.space_group_name_H-M   'P 1'
#
loop_
_entity.id
_entity.type
_entity.pdbx_description
1 polymer ?
#
loop_
_entity_poly.entity_id
_entity_poly.type
_entity_poly.pdbx_seq_one_letter_code
_entity_poly.pdbx_strand_id
1 'polypeptide(L)'
;MSAAAAVSEAPLHASMATMLDVLAWEIELAGARCIYLDSMIGKMMKTVPEGQQDLLVEGMHTVDLLAQHLTSLSAFARRMSALTPDDVSASVDIALSDITLGALADRMSVAFGGTERGIYDGEDAGDLDLF
;
A
#
# COMPACT_ATOMS: atom_id res chain seq x y z
N MET A 1 -42.72 -11.36 -3.02
CA MET A 1 -41.58 -11.10 -2.12
C MET A 1 -40.45 -12.02 -2.56
N SER A 2 -39.54 -11.51 -3.38
CA SER A 2 -38.40 -12.27 -3.91
C SER A 2 -37.23 -12.08 -2.97
N ALA A 3 -36.73 -13.16 -2.39
CA ALA A 3 -35.49 -13.15 -1.63
C ALA A 3 -34.34 -12.89 -2.61
N ALA A 4 -33.70 -11.74 -2.51
CA ALA A 4 -32.38 -11.54 -3.10
C ALA A 4 -31.45 -12.54 -2.41
N ALA A 5 -30.99 -13.54 -3.16
CA ALA A 5 -29.95 -14.44 -2.70
C ALA A 5 -28.72 -13.58 -2.39
N ALA A 6 -28.40 -13.44 -1.10
CA ALA A 6 -27.09 -12.96 -0.70
C ALA A 6 -26.08 -13.91 -1.34
N VAL A 7 -25.34 -13.43 -2.33
CA VAL A 7 -24.17 -14.13 -2.86
C VAL A 7 -23.26 -14.28 -1.66
N SER A 8 -23.19 -15.49 -1.10
CA SER A 8 -22.19 -15.83 -0.11
C SER A 8 -20.85 -15.80 -0.83
N GLU A 9 -20.23 -14.64 -0.92
CA GLU A 9 -18.83 -14.53 -1.31
C GLU A 9 -18.05 -15.45 -0.37
N ALA A 10 -17.44 -16.49 -0.95
CA ALA A 10 -16.59 -17.38 -0.18
C ALA A 10 -15.47 -16.51 0.45
N PRO A 11 -15.10 -16.76 1.72
CA PRO A 11 -14.04 -15.98 2.35
C PRO A 11 -12.78 -16.03 1.49
N LEU A 12 -12.14 -14.88 1.31
CA LEU A 12 -10.92 -14.79 0.53
C LEU A 12 -9.78 -15.38 1.37
N HIS A 13 -9.14 -16.42 0.83
CA HIS A 13 -8.00 -17.09 1.44
C HIS A 13 -6.77 -16.92 0.57
N ALA A 14 -5.64 -16.62 1.21
CA ALA A 14 -4.34 -16.57 0.56
C ALA A 14 -3.35 -17.46 1.31
N SER A 15 -2.38 -18.03 0.57
CA SER A 15 -1.25 -18.70 1.21
C SER A 15 -0.37 -17.68 1.91
N MET A 16 0.32 -18.08 2.97
CA MET A 16 1.26 -17.21 3.69
C MET A 16 2.40 -16.76 2.77
N ALA A 17 2.83 -17.60 1.83
CA ALA A 17 3.78 -17.21 0.79
C ALA A 17 3.23 -16.05 -0.05
N THR A 18 2.02 -16.19 -0.61
CA THR A 18 1.38 -15.12 -1.40
C THR A 18 1.17 -13.85 -0.58
N MET A 19 0.73 -13.95 0.69
CA MET A 19 0.58 -12.79 1.57
C MET A 19 1.90 -12.02 1.74
N LEU A 20 3.00 -12.74 1.98
CA LEU A 20 4.32 -12.13 2.14
C LEU A 20 4.87 -11.53 0.84
N ASP A 21 4.64 -12.16 -0.31
CA ASP A 21 5.06 -11.62 -1.60
C ASP A 21 4.28 -10.34 -1.99
N VAL A 22 2.97 -10.33 -1.75
CA VAL A 22 2.12 -9.14 -1.96
C VAL A 22 2.52 -8.02 -1.01
N LEU A 23 2.78 -8.33 0.26
CA LEU A 23 3.31 -7.34 1.23
C LEU A 23 4.66 -6.79 0.76
N ALA A 24 5.56 -7.64 0.27
CA ALA A 24 6.84 -7.18 -0.24
C ALA A 24 6.67 -6.20 -1.41
N TRP A 25 5.74 -6.50 -2.33
CA TRP A 25 5.44 -5.64 -3.46
C TRP A 25 4.85 -4.28 -3.05
N GLU A 26 3.92 -4.25 -2.10
CA GLU A 26 3.37 -2.98 -1.59
C GLU A 26 4.42 -2.15 -0.83
N ILE A 27 5.34 -2.80 -0.11
CA ILE A 27 6.48 -2.13 0.53
C ILE A 27 7.43 -1.55 -0.53
N GLU A 28 7.70 -2.26 -1.61
CA GLU A 28 8.51 -1.75 -2.74
C GLU A 28 7.86 -0.52 -3.39
N LEU A 29 6.54 -0.55 -3.58
CA LEU A 29 5.78 0.59 -4.09
C LEU A 29 5.89 1.80 -3.15
N ALA A 30 5.82 1.59 -1.83
CA ALA A 30 6.05 2.64 -0.85
C ALA A 30 7.49 3.18 -0.90
N GLY A 31 8.49 2.30 -1.07
CA GLY A 31 9.89 2.69 -1.25
C GLY A 31 10.11 3.55 -2.50
N ALA A 32 9.50 3.18 -3.62
CA ALA A 32 9.55 3.95 -4.87
C ALA A 32 8.95 5.36 -4.69
N ARG A 33 7.88 5.49 -3.88
CA ARG A 33 7.32 6.81 -3.52
C ARG A 33 8.29 7.63 -2.68
N CYS A 34 9.04 7.02 -1.76
CA CYS A 34 10.07 7.73 -0.98
C CYS A 34 11.18 8.28 -1.87
N ILE A 35 11.65 7.50 -2.85
CA ILE A 35 12.65 7.96 -3.84
C ILE A 35 12.10 9.13 -4.69
N TYR A 36 10.83 9.08 -5.05
CA TYR A 36 10.16 10.18 -5.74
C TYR A 36 10.05 11.45 -4.87
N LEU A 37 9.71 11.29 -3.59
CA LEU A 37 9.70 12.37 -2.59
C LEU A 37 11.08 13.01 -2.46
N ASP A 38 12.14 12.22 -2.31
CA ASP A 38 13.53 12.71 -2.25
C ASP A 38 13.88 13.55 -3.50
N SER A 39 13.52 13.04 -4.68
CA SER A 39 13.71 13.76 -5.95
C SER A 39 12.92 15.08 -6.02
N MET A 40 11.74 15.16 -5.42
CA MET A 40 10.96 16.39 -5.33
C MET A 40 11.60 17.39 -4.36
N ILE A 41 12.03 16.94 -3.18
CA ILE A 41 12.67 17.79 -2.17
C ILE A 41 13.98 18.36 -2.74
N GLY A 42 14.80 17.55 -3.41
CA GLY A 42 16.03 18.02 -4.06
C GLY A 42 15.80 19.06 -5.17
N LYS A 43 14.64 19.02 -5.86
CA LYS A 43 14.24 20.09 -6.80
C LYS A 43 13.84 21.36 -6.07
N MET A 44 13.10 21.24 -4.96
CA MET A 44 12.65 22.37 -4.14
C MET A 44 13.82 23.09 -3.45
N MET A 45 14.85 22.37 -3.00
CA MET A 45 16.05 22.96 -2.38
C MET A 45 16.66 24.09 -3.22
N LYS A 46 16.60 23.99 -4.56
CA LYS A 46 17.11 25.02 -5.49
C LYS A 46 16.39 26.36 -5.39
N THR A 47 15.24 26.40 -4.73
CA THR A 47 14.39 27.58 -4.56
C THR A 47 14.36 28.10 -3.12
N VAL A 48 14.98 27.38 -2.17
CA VAL A 48 14.96 27.73 -0.74
C VAL A 48 16.16 28.62 -0.40
N PRO A 49 15.98 29.72 0.36
CA PRO A 49 17.08 30.55 0.84
C PRO A 49 18.10 29.74 1.64
N GLU A 50 19.40 30.04 1.49
CA GLU A 50 20.50 29.28 2.09
C GLU A 50 20.35 29.06 3.60
N GLY A 51 19.81 30.04 4.34
CA GLY A 51 19.59 29.94 5.79
C GLY A 51 18.45 29.01 6.23
N GLN A 52 17.75 28.35 5.30
CA GLN A 52 16.67 27.39 5.59
C GLN A 52 16.91 26.00 4.98
N GLN A 53 18.06 25.79 4.32
CA GLN A 53 18.35 24.55 3.60
C GLN A 53 18.70 23.38 4.53
N ASP A 54 19.26 23.65 5.72
CA ASP A 54 19.67 22.62 6.67
C ASP A 54 18.50 21.69 7.08
N LEU A 55 17.32 22.26 7.31
CA LEU A 55 16.11 21.49 7.63
C LEU A 55 15.65 20.62 6.45
N LEU A 56 15.83 21.07 5.21
CA LEU A 56 15.52 20.25 4.03
C LEU A 56 16.53 19.11 3.87
N VAL A 57 17.81 19.36 4.14
CA VAL A 57 18.86 18.33 4.07
C VAL A 57 18.61 17.24 5.11
N GLU A 58 18.22 17.61 6.33
CA GLU A 58 17.83 16.65 7.37
C GLU A 58 16.59 15.84 6.96
N GLY A 59 15.59 16.51 6.37
CA GLY A 59 14.41 15.86 5.80
C GLY A 59 14.76 14.84 4.70
N MET A 60 15.65 15.18 3.78
CA MET A 60 16.11 14.26 2.73
C MET A 60 16.80 13.02 3.29
N HIS A 61 17.72 13.19 4.26
CA HIS A 61 18.35 12.04 4.92
C HIS A 61 17.33 11.13 5.60
N THR A 62 16.28 11.72 6.20
CA THR A 62 15.21 10.94 6.84
C THR A 62 14.41 10.14 5.81
N VAL A 63 14.09 10.73 4.66
CA VAL A 63 13.38 10.05 3.56
C VAL A 63 14.23 8.95 2.93
N ASP A 64 15.54 9.18 2.75
CA ASP A 64 16.48 8.17 2.25
C ASP A 64 16.57 6.97 3.21
N LEU A 65 16.74 7.21 4.51
CA LEU A 65 16.74 6.14 5.52
C LEU A 65 15.42 5.36 5.52
N LEU A 66 14.28 6.03 5.36
CA LEU A 66 12.98 5.36 5.21
C LEU A 66 12.94 4.47 3.96
N ALA A 67 13.45 4.94 2.81
CA ALA A 67 13.51 4.15 1.59
C ALA A 67 14.40 2.89 1.77
N GLN A 68 15.52 3.02 2.47
CA GLN A 68 16.41 1.89 2.79
C GLN A 68 15.74 0.87 3.74
N HIS A 69 15.00 1.36 4.74
CA HIS A 69 14.23 0.50 5.64
C HIS A 69 13.16 -0.30 4.87
N LEU A 70 12.37 0.37 4.02
CA LEU A 70 11.36 -0.29 3.20
C LEU A 70 11.98 -1.33 2.27
N THR A 71 13.10 -1.00 1.62
CA THR A 71 13.84 -1.95 0.76
C THR A 71 14.31 -3.18 1.53
N SER A 72 14.77 -3.00 2.77
CA SER A 72 15.20 -4.12 3.62
C SER A 72 14.02 -5.00 4.04
N LEU A 73 12.88 -4.40 4.36
CA LEU A 73 11.65 -5.11 4.74
C LEU A 73 11.05 -5.88 3.56
N SER A 74 11.04 -5.30 2.35
CA SER A 74 10.55 -6.01 1.17
C SER A 74 11.44 -7.20 0.82
N ALA A 75 12.77 -7.03 0.86
CA ALA A 75 13.71 -8.12 0.63
C ALA A 75 13.55 -9.24 1.67
N PHE A 76 13.34 -8.88 2.94
CA PHE A 76 13.03 -9.83 4.00
C PHE A 76 11.72 -10.58 3.74
N ALA A 77 10.64 -9.87 3.41
CA ALA A 77 9.34 -10.45 3.11
C ALA A 77 9.39 -11.41 1.90
N ARG A 78 10.07 -11.03 0.81
CA ARG A 78 10.32 -11.92 -0.34
C ARG A 78 11.06 -13.19 0.06
N ARG A 79 12.09 -13.05 0.90
CA ARG A 79 12.85 -14.21 1.38
C ARG A 79 12.00 -15.12 2.24
N MET A 80 11.18 -14.57 3.13
CA MET A 80 10.24 -15.34 3.94
C MET A 80 9.18 -16.03 3.07
N SER A 81 8.64 -15.34 2.06
CA SER A 81 7.72 -15.93 1.08
C SER A 81 8.34 -17.16 0.42
N ALA A 82 9.57 -17.06 -0.08
CA ALA A 82 10.26 -18.15 -0.75
C ALA A 82 10.58 -19.35 0.16
N LEU A 83 10.60 -19.16 1.48
CA LEU A 83 10.85 -20.21 2.48
C LEU A 83 9.56 -20.78 3.08
N THR A 84 8.41 -20.18 2.78
CA THR A 84 7.13 -20.55 3.38
C THR A 84 6.47 -21.67 2.56
N PRO A 85 6.02 -22.76 3.22
CA PRO A 85 5.25 -23.80 2.55
C PRO A 85 3.90 -23.29 2.01
N ASP A 86 3.51 -23.76 0.83
CA ASP A 86 2.27 -23.35 0.14
C ASP A 86 0.98 -23.85 0.82
N ASP A 87 1.08 -24.83 1.72
CA ASP A 87 -0.07 -25.43 2.42
C ASP A 87 -0.56 -24.58 3.62
N VAL A 88 0.21 -23.58 4.03
CA VAL A 88 -0.17 -22.64 5.09
C VAL A 88 -0.99 -21.50 4.49
N SER A 89 -2.28 -21.43 4.81
CA SER A 89 -3.19 -20.37 4.33
C SER A 89 -4.07 -19.82 5.45
N ALA A 90 -4.54 -18.58 5.28
CA ALA A 90 -5.47 -17.93 6.19
C ALA A 90 -6.47 -17.06 5.43
N SER A 91 -7.61 -16.75 6.06
CA SER A 91 -8.54 -15.76 5.54
C SER A 91 -7.92 -14.36 5.67
N VAL A 92 -8.04 -13.55 4.62
CA VAL A 92 -7.51 -12.18 4.57
C VAL A 92 -8.60 -11.12 4.73
N ASP A 93 -9.86 -11.50 4.80
CA ASP A 93 -10.99 -10.56 4.70
C ASP A 93 -10.99 -9.49 5.79
N ILE A 94 -10.78 -9.90 7.04
CA ILE A 94 -10.73 -9.01 8.21
C ILE A 94 -9.51 -8.09 8.10
N ALA A 95 -8.34 -8.64 7.79
CA ALA A 95 -7.12 -7.86 7.64
C ALA A 95 -7.22 -6.82 6.52
N LEU A 96 -7.86 -7.18 5.39
CA LEU A 96 -8.14 -6.24 4.31
C LEU A 96 -9.17 -5.17 4.71
N SER A 97 -10.15 -5.50 5.55
CA SER A 97 -11.15 -4.52 6.04
C SER A 97 -10.57 -3.48 7.00
N ASP A 98 -9.45 -3.80 7.65
CA ASP A 98 -8.73 -2.86 8.52
C ASP A 98 -7.87 -1.85 7.73
N ILE A 99 -7.68 -2.06 6.42
CA ILE A 99 -6.94 -1.15 5.56
C ILE A 99 -7.81 0.06 5.21
N THR A 100 -7.41 1.23 5.70
CA THR A 100 -8.11 2.50 5.48
C THR A 100 -7.87 3.08 4.08
N LEU A 101 -6.71 2.81 3.49
CA LEU A 101 -6.37 3.28 2.15
C LEU A 101 -7.03 2.36 1.11
N GLY A 102 -8.20 2.73 0.60
CA GLY A 102 -9.00 1.85 -0.28
C GLY A 102 -8.23 1.35 -1.50
N ALA A 103 -7.44 2.20 -2.16
CA ALA A 103 -6.60 1.76 -3.29
C ALA A 103 -5.56 0.68 -2.91
N LEU A 104 -5.07 0.67 -1.67
CA LEU A 104 -4.20 -0.40 -1.16
C LEU A 104 -5.03 -1.67 -0.89
N ALA A 105 -6.18 -1.54 -0.25
CA ALA A 105 -7.09 -2.66 0.01
C ALA A 105 -7.52 -3.36 -1.29
N ASP A 106 -7.84 -2.59 -2.34
CA ASP A 106 -8.21 -3.11 -3.66
C ASP A 106 -7.07 -3.88 -4.32
N ARG A 107 -5.86 -3.29 -4.37
CA ARG A 107 -4.70 -3.98 -4.95
C ARG A 107 -4.38 -5.28 -4.22
N MET A 108 -4.42 -5.27 -2.90
CA MET A 108 -4.18 -6.48 -2.11
C MET A 108 -5.30 -7.52 -2.29
N SER A 109 -6.56 -7.11 -2.34
CA SER A 109 -7.71 -7.99 -2.62
C SER A 109 -7.54 -8.70 -3.96
N VAL A 110 -7.25 -7.95 -5.03
CA VAL A 110 -7.00 -8.50 -6.38
C VAL A 110 -5.80 -9.43 -6.37
N ALA A 111 -4.71 -9.06 -5.69
CA ALA A 111 -3.51 -9.89 -5.60
C ALA A 111 -3.74 -11.21 -4.86
N PHE A 112 -4.72 -11.27 -3.96
CA PHE A 112 -5.16 -12.49 -3.28
C PHE A 112 -6.21 -13.29 -4.04
N GLY A 113 -6.58 -12.87 -5.26
CA GLY A 113 -7.58 -13.54 -6.10
C GLY A 113 -9.02 -13.11 -5.82
N GLY A 114 -9.21 -12.04 -5.05
CA GLY A 114 -10.50 -11.40 -4.85
C GLY A 114 -10.88 -10.45 -5.99
N THR A 115 -12.02 -9.79 -5.83
CA THR A 115 -12.48 -8.71 -6.70
C THR A 115 -11.95 -7.36 -6.21
N GLU A 116 -11.90 -6.37 -7.11
CA GLU A 116 -11.79 -4.97 -6.68
C GLU A 116 -13.00 -4.68 -5.79
N ARG A 117 -12.75 -4.25 -4.55
CA ARG A 117 -13.83 -4.05 -3.58
C ARG A 117 -14.66 -2.82 -3.93
N GLY A 118 -14.07 -1.89 -4.68
CA GLY A 118 -14.70 -0.63 -5.05
C GLY A 118 -14.97 0.16 -3.78
N ILE A 119 -14.18 1.20 -3.53
CA ILE A 119 -14.67 2.21 -2.59
C ILE A 119 -16.03 2.62 -3.15
N TYR A 120 -17.08 2.49 -2.33
CA TYR A 120 -18.41 2.99 -2.63
C TYR A 120 -18.29 4.21 -3.54
N ASP A 121 -18.80 4.07 -4.77
CA ASP A 121 -19.17 5.18 -5.64
C ASP A 121 -20.39 5.81 -4.95
N GLY A 122 -20.14 6.36 -3.75
CA GLY A 122 -21.09 7.16 -3.03
C GLY A 122 -21.29 8.36 -3.91
N GLU A 123 -22.53 8.51 -4.37
CA GLU A 123 -23.10 9.67 -5.03
C GLU A 123 -23.01 10.94 -4.13
N ASP A 124 -21.83 11.26 -3.62
CA ASP A 124 -21.49 12.44 -2.82
C ASP A 124 -20.05 12.92 -3.12
N ALA A 125 -19.53 12.60 -4.32
CA ALA A 125 -18.49 13.39 -4.99
C ALA A 125 -19.12 14.56 -5.77
N GLY A 126 -20.22 15.11 -5.23
CA GLY A 126 -21.14 16.01 -5.92
C GLY A 126 -21.50 17.22 -5.08
N ASP A 127 -20.57 17.78 -4.31
CA ASP A 127 -20.64 19.19 -3.91
C ASP A 127 -19.26 19.74 -3.54
N LEU A 128 -18.30 19.68 -4.48
CA LEU A 128 -17.21 20.65 -4.49
C LEU A 128 -17.76 21.92 -5.12
N ASP A 129 -18.54 22.64 -4.33
CA ASP A 129 -19.03 23.97 -4.66
C ASP A 129 -17.82 24.88 -4.90
N LEU A 130 -17.66 25.26 -6.17
CA LEU A 130 -16.63 26.17 -6.67
C LEU A 130 -16.79 27.55 -6.03
N PHE A 131 -16.03 27.82 -4.97
CA PHE A 131 -15.72 29.18 -4.53
C PHE A 131 -14.26 29.30 -4.06
#